data_AF-A0A7S4GDR1-F1
#
_entry.id   AF-A0A7S4GDR1-F1
#
_cell.length_a   1.000
_cell.length_b   1.000
_cell.length_c   1.000
_cell.angle_alpha   90.00
_cell.angle_beta   90.00
_cell.angle_gamma   90.00
#
_symmetry.space_group_name_H-M   'P 1'
#
loop_
_entity.id
_entity.type
_entity.pdbx_description
1 polymer ?
#
loop_
_entity_poly.entity_id
_entity_poly.type
_entity_poly.pdbx_seq_one_letter_code
_entity_poly.pdbx_strand_id
1 'polypeptide(L)'
;MQDTQKRGGYTFNQQPAAIAPSRKKAKYRDPHETFSGSGPLSTNLMWDKRVVRGNTYAAQVLPLSAQTELAYAEKEAQKQRKKIAAERKRLEEESRKRPSTPEAVDGRKHIEIQTETYLEELTDKVEENTVDTQTDPMMDRPPTPLFVPFKTGRDMETQIEDGDLFDFNFEVEPILEVMVGKTLEQAMLEVMQEEELEAMRQHQLQYEQRRKEELMETQRLEAAEQRRYDEKERRKKQEVERLRKEKETREKLASRLYATQFLRNLENQVFGRLEDEGWFYDGVEREVETEFYPWLMSKVDAELDNRRKARSLVDELIRIAANKARKEPKDNLH
;
A
#
# COMPACT_ATOMS: atom_id res chain seq x y z
N MET A 1 -16.76 -14.47 -38.81
CA MET A 1 -17.06 -13.03 -38.75
C MET A 1 -16.11 -12.39 -37.75
N GLN A 2 -15.59 -11.20 -38.09
CA GLN A 2 -15.01 -10.17 -37.20
C GLN A 2 -16.06 -9.75 -36.13
N ASP A 3 -15.84 -9.05 -35.01
CA ASP A 3 -14.69 -8.51 -34.23
C ASP A 3 -15.27 -8.03 -32.85
N THR A 4 -14.60 -7.47 -31.82
CA THR A 4 -13.22 -7.01 -31.54
C THR A 4 -12.92 -7.09 -30.02
N GLN A 5 -11.69 -6.81 -29.57
CA GLN A 5 -11.33 -6.61 -28.15
C GLN A 5 -11.84 -5.26 -27.58
N LYS A 6 -12.02 -5.16 -26.24
CA LYS A 6 -11.71 -3.94 -25.46
C LYS A 6 -11.48 -4.20 -23.96
N ARG A 7 -10.54 -3.47 -23.35
CA ARG A 7 -10.21 -3.47 -21.91
C ARG A 7 -10.87 -2.27 -21.19
N GLY A 8 -11.02 -2.38 -19.87
CA GLY A 8 -11.34 -1.27 -18.95
C GLY A 8 -12.84 -1.15 -18.63
N GLY A 9 -13.24 -0.70 -17.43
CA GLY A 9 -12.47 -0.22 -16.28
C GLY A 9 -13.35 -0.10 -15.02
N TYR A 10 -12.80 0.45 -13.94
CA TYR A 10 -13.45 0.56 -12.63
C TYR A 10 -14.82 1.27 -12.69
N THR A 11 -15.90 0.61 -12.27
CA THR A 11 -17.26 1.16 -12.25
C THR A 11 -17.66 1.63 -10.85
N PHE A 12 -17.46 2.92 -10.57
CA PHE A 12 -17.96 3.57 -9.36
C PHE A 12 -19.46 3.88 -9.52
N ASN A 13 -20.32 3.13 -8.82
CA ASN A 13 -21.77 3.31 -8.86
C ASN A 13 -22.26 3.95 -7.55
N GLN A 14 -22.66 5.22 -7.61
CA GLN A 14 -23.28 5.95 -6.51
C GLN A 14 -24.64 6.47 -6.97
N GLN A 15 -25.70 6.21 -6.19
CA GLN A 15 -27.06 6.57 -6.59
C GLN A 15 -27.23 8.11 -6.65
N PRO A 16 -27.98 8.64 -7.63
CA PRO A 16 -28.11 10.08 -7.83
C PRO A 16 -28.98 10.73 -6.73
N ALA A 17 -28.34 11.31 -5.73
CA ALA A 17 -28.99 12.18 -4.76
C ALA A 17 -29.26 13.56 -5.40
N ALA A 18 -30.53 14.00 -5.40
CA ALA A 18 -30.90 15.32 -5.89
C ALA A 18 -30.37 16.42 -4.96
N ILE A 19 -29.37 17.18 -5.42
CA ILE A 19 -28.86 18.35 -4.70
C ILE A 19 -29.94 19.43 -4.78
N ALA A 20 -30.59 19.72 -3.63
CA ALA A 20 -31.51 20.84 -3.52
C ALA A 20 -30.85 22.15 -4.01
N PRO A 21 -31.52 22.98 -4.83
CA PRO A 21 -30.89 24.10 -5.52
C PRO A 21 -30.50 25.23 -4.57
N SER A 22 -29.33 25.09 -3.95
CA SER A 22 -28.66 26.17 -3.21
C SER A 22 -28.31 27.30 -4.19
N ARG A 23 -29.14 28.34 -4.17
CA ARG A 23 -28.99 29.68 -4.78
C ARG A 23 -28.04 29.78 -5.98
N LYS A 24 -28.65 29.94 -7.16
CA LYS A 24 -28.06 30.42 -8.43
C LYS A 24 -26.68 31.08 -8.26
N LYS A 25 -25.61 30.35 -8.58
CA LYS A 25 -24.30 30.93 -8.91
C LYS A 25 -23.95 30.52 -10.33
N ALA A 26 -23.79 31.49 -11.21
CA ALA A 26 -23.37 31.25 -12.58
C ALA A 26 -21.96 30.61 -12.60
N LYS A 27 -21.74 29.66 -13.51
CA LYS A 27 -20.43 28.97 -13.64
C LYS A 27 -19.36 29.81 -14.36
N TYR A 28 -19.76 30.90 -15.00
CA TYR A 28 -18.89 31.88 -15.64
C TYR A 28 -19.28 33.28 -15.16
N ARG A 29 -18.30 34.18 -15.10
CA ARG A 29 -18.50 35.59 -14.80
C ARG A 29 -18.65 36.33 -16.13
N ASP A 30 -19.74 37.07 -16.30
CA ASP A 30 -19.99 37.84 -17.52
C ASP A 30 -18.95 38.97 -17.67
N PRO A 31 -18.32 39.14 -18.85
CA PRO A 31 -17.31 40.19 -19.06
C PRO A 31 -17.91 41.60 -19.17
N HIS A 32 -19.24 41.74 -19.13
CA HIS A 32 -19.97 43.01 -19.28
C HIS A 32 -20.68 43.52 -18.01
N GLU A 33 -20.58 42.84 -16.86
CA GLU A 33 -21.15 43.35 -15.60
C GLU A 33 -20.39 44.58 -15.09
N THR A 34 -20.99 45.75 -15.29
CA THR A 34 -20.58 46.99 -14.62
C THR A 34 -20.90 46.93 -13.12
N PHE A 35 -20.03 47.57 -12.33
CA PHE A 35 -19.94 47.43 -10.87
C PHE A 35 -21.19 47.96 -10.15
N SER A 36 -22.21 47.12 -9.98
CA SER A 36 -23.34 47.37 -9.08
C SER A 36 -23.17 46.57 -7.78
N GLY A 37 -23.28 47.25 -6.65
CA GLY A 37 -22.81 46.79 -5.33
C GLY A 37 -23.67 45.72 -4.64
N SER A 38 -23.98 44.60 -5.30
CA SER A 38 -24.74 43.48 -4.73
C SER A 38 -24.23 42.09 -5.18
N GLY A 39 -22.92 41.98 -5.44
CA GLY A 39 -22.25 40.68 -5.56
C GLY A 39 -22.07 40.03 -4.18
N PRO A 40 -22.11 38.68 -4.06
CA PRO A 40 -21.81 38.03 -2.79
C PRO A 40 -20.39 38.41 -2.36
N LEU A 41 -20.25 38.93 -1.13
CA LEU A 41 -18.96 39.33 -0.57
C LEU A 41 -17.94 38.22 -0.82
N SER A 42 -16.75 38.60 -1.31
CA SER A 42 -15.68 37.65 -1.57
C SER A 42 -15.46 36.81 -0.32
N THR A 43 -15.59 35.49 -0.44
CA THR A 43 -15.32 34.57 0.65
C THR A 43 -13.83 34.69 0.95
N ASN A 44 -13.50 35.47 1.97
CA ASN A 44 -12.13 35.84 2.30
C ASN A 44 -11.30 34.55 2.40
N LEU A 45 -10.22 34.52 1.63
CA LEU A 45 -9.36 33.35 1.45
C LEU A 45 -8.75 32.86 2.78
N MET A 46 -8.75 33.72 3.80
CA MET A 46 -8.42 33.42 5.20
C MET A 46 -9.35 32.41 5.90
N TRP A 47 -10.53 32.10 5.33
CA TRP A 47 -11.48 31.12 5.90
C TRP A 47 -11.87 29.98 4.95
N ASP A 48 -11.34 29.89 3.72
CA ASP A 48 -11.54 28.70 2.88
C ASP A 48 -10.75 27.50 3.46
N LYS A 49 -11.43 26.38 3.69
CA LYS A 49 -10.84 25.14 4.22
C LYS A 49 -9.89 24.46 3.24
N ARG A 50 -9.97 24.77 1.94
CA ARG A 50 -9.08 24.24 0.89
C ARG A 50 -7.73 24.94 0.82
N VAL A 51 -7.59 26.10 1.46
CA VAL A 51 -6.36 26.90 1.46
C VAL A 51 -5.56 26.56 2.70
N VAL A 52 -4.56 25.69 2.53
CA VAL A 52 -3.60 25.32 3.57
C VAL A 52 -2.72 26.54 3.88
N ARG A 53 -2.70 26.98 5.13
CA ARG A 53 -1.94 28.15 5.58
C ARG A 53 -0.74 27.66 6.40
N GLY A 54 0.47 27.86 5.88
CA GLY A 54 1.72 27.44 6.51
C GLY A 54 2.67 26.73 5.55
N ASN A 55 3.84 26.34 6.07
CA ASN A 55 4.87 25.65 5.29
C ASN A 55 4.50 24.17 5.08
N THR A 56 4.32 23.74 3.83
CA THR A 56 3.94 22.37 3.46
C THR A 56 5.05 21.34 3.74
N TYR A 57 6.30 21.76 3.90
CA TYR A 57 7.42 20.87 4.25
C TYR A 57 7.43 20.40 5.72
N ALA A 58 6.68 21.07 6.60
CA ALA A 58 6.66 20.78 8.04
C ALA A 58 5.45 19.94 8.47
N ALA A 59 4.73 19.32 7.52
CA ALA A 59 3.65 18.40 7.81
C ALA A 59 4.20 17.08 8.39
N GLN A 60 4.49 17.07 9.69
CA GLN A 60 4.73 15.83 10.43
C GLN A 60 3.53 14.92 10.20
N VAL A 61 3.78 13.75 9.60
CA VAL A 61 2.76 12.71 9.42
C VAL A 61 2.46 12.14 10.80
N LEU A 62 1.54 12.77 11.51
CA LEU A 62 1.03 12.29 12.79
C LEU A 62 0.52 10.85 12.59
N PRO A 63 0.89 9.90 13.46
CA PRO A 63 0.40 8.53 13.35
C PRO A 63 -1.13 8.52 13.40
N LEU A 64 -1.74 7.54 12.75
CA LEU A 64 -3.19 7.50 12.50
C LEU A 64 -4.02 7.62 13.80
N SER A 65 -3.50 7.11 14.92
CA SER A 65 -4.07 7.26 16.27
C SER A 65 -4.22 8.73 16.70
N ALA A 66 -3.15 9.53 16.58
CA ALA A 66 -3.17 10.94 16.92
C ALA A 66 -4.10 11.76 16.01
N GLN A 67 -4.26 11.36 14.74
CA GLN A 67 -5.25 11.97 13.84
C GLN A 67 -6.68 11.67 14.28
N THR A 68 -6.97 10.43 14.71
CA THR A 68 -8.30 10.08 15.23
C THR A 68 -8.65 10.79 16.53
N GLU A 69 -7.68 11.00 17.42
CA GLU A 69 -7.86 11.65 18.71
C GLU A 69 -8.17 13.15 18.55
N LEU A 70 -7.42 13.86 17.69
CA LEU A 70 -7.70 15.26 17.34
C LEU A 70 -9.07 15.43 16.66
N ALA A 71 -9.48 14.50 15.79
CA ALA A 71 -10.79 14.51 15.14
C ALA A 71 -11.95 14.26 16.12
N TYR A 72 -11.72 13.52 17.22
CA TYR A 72 -12.68 13.38 18.31
C TYR A 72 -12.80 14.68 19.12
N ALA A 73 -11.68 15.26 19.54
CA ALA A 73 -11.64 16.52 20.29
C ALA A 73 -12.33 17.67 19.52
N GLU A 74 -12.12 17.77 18.20
CA GLU A 74 -12.79 18.80 17.38
C GLU A 74 -14.31 18.59 17.30
N LYS A 75 -14.78 17.33 17.23
CA LYS A 75 -16.21 16.99 17.27
C LYS A 75 -16.84 17.33 18.62
N GLU A 76 -16.14 17.11 19.73
CA GLU A 76 -16.62 17.48 21.07
C GLU A 76 -16.71 19.01 21.23
N ALA A 77 -15.68 19.75 20.83
CA ALA A 77 -15.70 21.21 20.84
C ALA A 77 -16.85 21.79 19.99
N GLN A 78 -17.17 21.16 18.85
CA GLN A 78 -18.34 21.54 18.04
C GLN A 78 -19.67 21.19 18.73
N LYS A 79 -19.79 20.05 19.42
CA LYS A 79 -20.98 19.71 20.24
C LYS A 79 -21.19 20.72 21.37
N GLN A 80 -20.14 21.09 22.10
CA GLN A 80 -20.22 22.07 23.20
C GLN A 80 -20.64 23.46 22.68
N ARG A 81 -20.04 23.94 21.59
CA ARG A 81 -20.45 25.19 20.93
C ARG A 81 -21.93 25.18 20.51
N LYS A 82 -22.45 24.06 20.01
CA LYS A 82 -23.88 23.92 19.67
C LYS A 82 -24.79 23.96 20.89
N LYS A 83 -24.39 23.33 22.02
CA LYS A 83 -25.15 23.39 23.29
C LYS A 83 -25.29 24.84 23.79
N ILE A 84 -24.18 25.56 23.92
CA ILE A 84 -24.16 26.96 24.39
C ILE A 84 -25.00 27.88 23.49
N ALA A 85 -24.98 27.66 22.17
CA ALA A 85 -25.80 28.41 21.23
C ALA A 85 -27.32 28.11 21.36
N ALA A 86 -27.69 26.86 21.62
CA ALA A 86 -29.09 26.48 21.85
C ALA A 86 -29.63 27.00 23.19
N GLU A 87 -28.80 27.00 24.24
CA GLU A 87 -29.11 27.54 25.56
C GLU A 87 -29.37 29.05 25.52
N ARG A 88 -28.49 29.82 24.86
CA ARG A 88 -28.71 31.25 24.61
C ARG A 88 -30.04 31.52 23.88
N LYS A 89 -30.40 30.69 22.90
CA LYS A 89 -31.66 30.86 22.14
C LYS A 89 -32.90 30.59 23.01
N ARG A 90 -32.82 29.61 23.92
CA ARG A 90 -33.91 29.35 24.91
C ARG A 90 -34.10 30.53 25.86
N LEU A 91 -33.02 31.07 26.41
CA LEU A 91 -33.06 32.27 27.26
C LEU A 91 -33.64 33.49 26.53
N GLU A 92 -33.34 33.66 25.24
CA GLU A 92 -33.93 34.72 24.43
C GLU A 92 -35.44 34.49 24.21
N GLU A 93 -35.87 33.26 23.92
CA GLU A 93 -37.28 32.90 23.76
C GLU A 93 -38.08 33.02 25.08
N GLU A 94 -37.48 32.73 26.23
CA GLU A 94 -38.07 32.99 27.55
C GLU A 94 -38.16 34.48 27.87
N SER A 95 -37.17 35.29 27.49
CA SER A 95 -37.22 36.75 27.67
C SER A 95 -38.40 37.40 26.92
N ARG A 96 -38.81 36.80 25.79
CA ARG A 96 -39.98 37.20 24.98
C ARG A 96 -41.33 36.74 25.57
N LYS A 97 -41.33 35.89 26.60
CA LYS A 97 -42.55 35.42 27.32
C LYS A 97 -42.87 36.22 28.58
N ARG A 98 -42.20 37.36 28.80
CA ARG A 98 -42.68 38.34 29.80
C ARG A 98 -44.06 38.84 29.36
N PRO A 99 -45.08 38.89 30.24
CA PRO A 99 -46.38 39.44 29.88
C PRO A 99 -46.20 40.91 29.50
N SER A 100 -46.59 41.26 28.27
CA SER A 100 -46.65 42.66 27.84
C SER A 100 -47.68 43.40 28.68
N THR A 101 -47.45 44.69 28.95
CA THR A 101 -48.52 45.58 29.42
C THR A 101 -49.70 45.51 28.44
N PRO A 102 -50.96 45.48 28.94
CA PRO A 102 -52.14 45.42 28.07
C PRO A 102 -52.16 46.54 27.05
N GLU A 103 -52.71 46.24 25.86
CA GLU A 103 -52.84 47.20 24.77
C GLU A 103 -53.80 48.33 25.14
N ALA A 104 -53.51 49.55 24.69
CA ALA A 104 -54.28 50.74 25.06
C ALA A 104 -55.70 50.67 24.49
N VAL A 105 -56.71 50.71 25.36
CA VAL A 105 -58.12 50.62 24.98
C VAL A 105 -58.52 51.84 24.14
N ASP A 106 -59.01 51.59 22.93
CA ASP A 106 -59.39 52.65 21.98
C ASP A 106 -60.52 53.55 22.53
N GLY A 107 -60.49 54.82 22.14
CA GLY A 107 -61.39 55.86 22.64
C GLY A 107 -60.98 56.52 23.98
N ARG A 108 -59.90 56.09 24.64
CA ARG A 108 -59.36 56.74 25.85
C ARG A 108 -58.10 57.56 25.54
N LYS A 109 -58.15 58.88 25.73
CA LYS A 109 -56.95 59.72 25.77
C LYS A 109 -56.17 59.43 27.04
N HIS A 110 -55.01 58.81 26.90
CA HIS A 110 -54.07 58.61 27.99
C HIS A 110 -53.32 59.94 28.19
N ILE A 111 -53.35 60.46 29.42
CA ILE A 111 -52.64 61.66 29.85
C ILE A 111 -51.56 61.20 30.82
N GLU A 112 -50.34 61.71 30.67
CA GLU A 112 -49.26 61.48 31.63
C GLU A 112 -49.61 62.19 32.94
N ILE A 113 -50.01 61.41 33.94
CA ILE A 113 -50.24 61.89 35.30
C ILE A 113 -48.89 61.90 36.01
N GLN A 114 -48.56 63.03 36.64
CA GLN A 114 -47.31 63.22 37.36
C GLN A 114 -47.31 62.33 38.62
N THR A 115 -46.64 61.17 38.53
CA THR A 115 -46.56 60.13 39.57
C THR A 115 -45.31 60.24 40.45
N GLU A 116 -44.50 61.29 40.23
CA GLU A 116 -43.42 61.68 41.14
C GLU A 116 -44.01 62.28 42.42
N THR A 117 -43.48 61.88 43.58
CA THR A 117 -43.91 62.39 44.89
C THR A 117 -43.51 63.86 45.06
N TYR A 118 -44.40 64.76 44.69
CA TYR A 118 -44.29 66.19 44.90
C TYR A 118 -44.68 66.53 46.35
N LEU A 119 -43.70 66.75 47.23
CA LEU A 119 -43.92 67.32 48.56
C LEU A 119 -43.82 68.85 48.48
N GLU A 120 -44.92 69.54 48.80
CA GLU A 120 -44.87 70.95 49.15
C GLU A 120 -44.61 71.10 50.65
N GLU A 121 -43.50 71.74 51.02
CA GLU A 121 -43.26 72.15 52.40
C GLU A 121 -44.12 73.38 52.72
N LEU A 122 -45.28 73.13 53.34
CA LEU A 122 -46.12 74.18 53.94
C LEU A 122 -45.31 74.91 55.03
N THR A 123 -44.86 76.11 54.72
CA THR A 123 -43.97 76.93 55.58
C THR A 123 -44.73 77.85 56.53
N ASP A 124 -46.06 77.89 56.46
CA ASP A 124 -46.90 78.65 57.39
C ASP A 124 -47.07 77.93 58.73
N LYS A 125 -46.63 78.61 59.78
CA LYS A 125 -46.73 78.15 61.17
C LYS A 125 -48.11 78.53 61.72
N VAL A 126 -48.96 77.55 61.98
CA VAL A 126 -50.32 77.76 62.53
C VAL A 126 -50.26 78.49 63.88
N GLU A 127 -51.14 79.47 64.08
CA GLU A 127 -51.19 80.27 65.31
C GLU A 127 -51.62 79.43 66.52
N GLU A 128 -50.73 79.30 67.51
CA GLU A 128 -50.99 78.62 68.78
C GLU A 128 -51.69 79.58 69.77
N ASN A 129 -52.99 79.40 69.95
CA ASN A 129 -53.77 80.15 70.96
C ASN A 129 -53.72 79.45 72.33
N THR A 130 -53.04 80.06 73.30
CA THR A 130 -53.01 79.58 74.68
C THR A 130 -54.35 79.86 75.39
N VAL A 131 -55.01 78.82 75.88
CA VAL A 131 -56.27 78.93 76.64
C VAL A 131 -56.11 78.28 78.01
N ASP A 132 -55.83 79.10 79.01
CA ASP A 132 -55.71 78.63 80.39
C ASP A 132 -57.11 78.43 80.99
N THR A 133 -57.39 77.20 81.43
CA THR A 133 -58.64 76.84 82.12
C THR A 133 -58.33 76.28 83.52
N GLN A 134 -58.84 76.96 84.54
CA GLN A 134 -58.72 76.53 85.93
C GLN A 134 -59.52 75.22 86.12
N THR A 135 -58.79 74.11 86.25
CA THR A 135 -59.33 72.77 86.36
C THR A 135 -59.24 72.29 87.80
N ASP A 136 -60.39 71.95 88.41
CA ASP A 136 -60.40 71.19 89.66
C ASP A 136 -59.78 69.80 89.44
N PRO A 137 -59.04 69.25 90.43
CA PRO A 137 -58.38 67.95 90.29
C PRO A 137 -59.41 66.82 90.11
N MET A 138 -59.45 66.29 88.89
CA MET A 138 -60.31 65.18 88.49
C MET A 138 -59.87 63.88 89.17
N MET A 139 -60.74 63.31 90.02
CA MET A 139 -60.48 62.02 90.68
C MET A 139 -60.68 60.87 89.68
N ASP A 140 -59.68 59.99 89.56
CA ASP A 140 -59.71 58.87 88.62
C ASP A 140 -60.88 57.91 88.88
N ARG A 141 -61.78 57.82 87.91
CA ARG A 141 -62.79 56.77 87.85
C ARG A 141 -62.13 55.50 87.29
N PRO A 142 -62.24 54.33 87.94
CA PRO A 142 -61.67 53.09 87.41
C PRO A 142 -62.26 52.78 86.02
N PRO A 143 -61.45 52.27 85.07
CA PRO A 143 -61.90 52.01 83.71
C PRO A 143 -63.04 50.99 83.70
N THR A 144 -64.11 51.28 82.97
CA THR A 144 -65.22 50.35 82.78
C THR A 144 -64.73 49.08 82.08
N PRO A 145 -65.09 47.87 82.57
CA PRO A 145 -64.60 46.62 82.01
C PRO A 145 -65.05 46.45 80.55
N LEU A 146 -64.15 45.94 79.71
CA LEU A 146 -64.41 45.65 78.31
C LEU A 146 -65.47 44.55 78.19
N PHE A 147 -66.57 44.84 77.50
CA PHE A 147 -67.60 43.85 77.20
C PHE A 147 -67.11 42.91 76.09
N VAL A 148 -66.80 41.67 76.44
CA VAL A 148 -66.51 40.59 75.50
C VAL A 148 -67.80 39.80 75.27
N PRO A 149 -68.39 39.80 74.06
CA PRO A 149 -69.57 39.01 73.77
C PRO A 149 -69.29 37.50 73.90
N PHE A 150 -70.21 36.76 74.51
CA PHE A 150 -70.13 35.29 74.51
C PHE A 150 -70.28 34.75 73.09
N LYS A 151 -69.39 33.83 72.68
CA LYS A 151 -69.46 33.17 71.37
C LYS A 151 -70.73 32.32 71.27
N THR A 152 -71.72 32.79 70.52
CA THR A 152 -72.98 32.08 70.24
C THR A 152 -72.90 31.33 68.92
N GLY A 153 -72.57 30.05 68.99
CA GLY A 153 -72.54 29.12 67.86
C GLY A 153 -72.11 27.73 68.33
N ARG A 154 -72.42 26.68 67.56
CA ARG A 154 -71.80 25.36 67.74
C ARG A 154 -70.65 25.25 66.76
N ASP A 155 -69.44 25.09 67.28
CA ASP A 155 -68.30 24.71 66.46
C ASP A 155 -68.46 23.25 66.01
N MET A 156 -68.25 23.01 64.73
CA MET A 156 -68.28 21.69 64.10
C MET A 156 -67.01 21.57 63.26
N GLU A 157 -66.27 20.48 63.43
CA GLU A 157 -65.18 20.09 62.53
C GLU A 157 -65.63 18.95 61.62
N THR A 158 -65.09 18.93 60.41
CA THR A 158 -65.29 17.87 59.43
C THR A 158 -63.92 17.52 58.85
N GLN A 159 -63.41 16.34 59.20
CA GLN A 159 -62.14 15.83 58.72
C GLN A 159 -62.39 14.73 57.68
N ILE A 160 -61.58 14.71 56.63
CA ILE A 160 -61.49 13.60 55.68
C ILE A 160 -60.43 12.63 56.21
N GLU A 161 -60.80 11.38 56.40
CA GLU A 161 -59.91 10.32 56.88
C GLU A 161 -59.18 9.62 55.72
N ASP A 162 -58.07 8.95 56.03
CA ASP A 162 -57.25 8.23 55.04
C ASP A 162 -58.09 7.16 54.30
N GLY A 163 -58.28 7.36 52.99
CA GLY A 163 -59.01 6.45 52.09
C GLY A 163 -60.44 6.85 51.74
N ASP A 164 -61.02 7.89 52.36
CA ASP A 164 -62.43 8.28 52.19
C ASP A 164 -62.75 8.82 50.76
N LEU A 165 -61.74 9.37 50.06
CA LEU A 165 -61.84 9.91 48.69
C LEU A 165 -61.09 9.09 47.63
N PHE A 166 -60.72 7.83 47.91
CA PHE A 166 -59.93 7.01 46.98
C PHE A 166 -60.75 6.49 45.78
N ASP A 167 -60.46 6.95 44.56
CA ASP A 167 -60.93 6.33 43.32
C ASP A 167 -59.85 5.41 42.72
N PHE A 168 -60.10 4.10 42.81
CA PHE A 168 -59.22 3.08 42.24
C PHE A 168 -58.96 3.27 40.74
N ASN A 169 -59.96 3.68 39.96
CA ASN A 169 -59.83 3.75 38.51
C ASN A 169 -58.88 4.86 38.09
N PHE A 170 -58.94 6.00 38.78
CA PHE A 170 -58.04 7.13 38.57
C PHE A 170 -56.61 6.83 39.02
N GLU A 171 -56.43 6.23 40.19
CA GLU A 171 -55.09 5.97 40.75
C GLU A 171 -54.36 4.82 40.02
N VAL A 172 -55.09 3.83 39.49
CA VAL A 172 -54.49 2.68 38.78
C VAL A 172 -54.10 3.00 37.33
N GLU A 173 -54.73 4.01 36.71
CA GLU A 173 -54.48 4.42 35.32
C GLU A 173 -53.00 4.70 35.02
N PRO A 174 -52.27 5.56 35.76
CA PRO A 174 -50.84 5.80 35.51
C PRO A 174 -49.95 4.57 35.78
N ILE A 175 -50.36 3.67 36.67
CA ILE A 175 -49.62 2.42 36.94
C ILE A 175 -49.74 1.48 35.75
N LEU A 176 -50.96 1.33 35.20
CA LEU A 176 -51.23 0.51 34.02
C LEU A 176 -50.59 1.10 32.76
N GLU A 177 -50.62 2.42 32.56
CA GLU A 177 -49.94 3.08 31.44
C GLU A 177 -48.44 2.78 31.45
N VAL A 178 -47.76 2.93 32.60
CA VAL A 178 -46.34 2.64 32.72
C VAL A 178 -46.03 1.14 32.55
N MET A 179 -46.88 0.25 33.06
CA MET A 179 -46.71 -1.20 32.89
C MET A 179 -46.88 -1.64 31.43
N VAL A 180 -47.95 -1.19 30.76
CA VAL A 180 -48.23 -1.53 29.36
C VAL A 180 -47.18 -0.89 28.44
N GLY A 181 -46.83 0.38 28.68
CA GLY A 181 -45.77 1.08 27.95
C GLY A 181 -44.43 0.35 28.02
N LYS A 182 -43.96 0.00 29.23
CA LYS A 182 -42.70 -0.72 29.41
C LYS A 182 -42.71 -2.13 28.83
N THR A 183 -43.80 -2.88 28.98
CA THR A 183 -43.86 -4.25 28.42
C THR A 183 -43.87 -4.25 26.90
N LEU A 184 -44.57 -3.30 26.26
CA LEU A 184 -44.52 -3.11 24.80
C LEU A 184 -43.16 -2.60 24.31
N GLU A 185 -42.55 -1.63 25.01
CA GLU A 185 -41.21 -1.13 24.66
C GLU A 185 -40.15 -2.24 24.77
N GLN A 186 -40.16 -3.01 25.86
CA GLN A 186 -39.23 -4.12 26.05
C GLN A 186 -39.44 -5.20 24.98
N ALA A 187 -40.68 -5.64 24.73
CA ALA A 187 -40.96 -6.66 23.72
C ALA A 187 -40.54 -6.21 22.31
N MET A 188 -40.75 -4.93 21.96
CA MET A 188 -40.30 -4.37 20.67
C MET A 188 -38.77 -4.35 20.56
N LEU A 189 -38.06 -3.98 21.63
CA LEU A 189 -36.59 -4.00 21.66
C LEU A 189 -36.02 -5.42 21.57
N GLU A 190 -36.66 -6.40 22.21
CA GLU A 190 -36.27 -7.82 22.14
C GLU A 190 -36.44 -8.36 20.70
N VAL A 191 -37.59 -8.15 20.06
CA VAL A 191 -37.83 -8.57 18.67
C VAL A 191 -36.84 -7.91 17.70
N MET A 192 -36.57 -6.61 17.84
CA MET A 192 -35.57 -5.92 16.99
C MET A 192 -34.16 -6.51 17.17
N GLN A 193 -33.77 -6.87 18.40
CA GLN A 193 -32.48 -7.51 18.66
C GLN A 193 -32.39 -8.92 18.08
N GLU A 194 -33.49 -9.69 18.10
CA GLU A 194 -33.56 -11.00 17.46
C GLU A 194 -33.40 -10.90 15.94
N GLU A 195 -34.12 -9.98 15.28
CA GLU A 195 -33.99 -9.73 13.83
C GLU A 195 -32.57 -9.28 13.44
N GLU A 196 -31.95 -8.38 14.20
CA GLU A 196 -30.56 -7.95 13.97
C GLU A 196 -29.56 -9.11 14.14
N LEU A 197 -29.74 -9.96 15.16
CA LEU A 197 -28.91 -11.15 15.37
C LEU A 197 -29.07 -12.17 14.24
N GLU A 198 -30.29 -12.39 13.74
CA GLU A 198 -30.52 -13.25 12.58
C GLU A 198 -29.89 -12.70 11.30
N ALA A 199 -30.07 -11.41 11.02
CA ALA A 199 -29.44 -10.75 9.88
C ALA A 199 -27.91 -10.86 9.92
N MET A 200 -27.29 -10.68 11.10
CA MET A 200 -25.84 -10.87 11.29
C MET A 200 -25.41 -12.32 11.08
N ARG A 201 -26.16 -13.32 11.59
CA ARG A 201 -25.87 -14.75 11.37
C ARG A 201 -25.96 -15.12 9.88
N GLN A 202 -26.99 -14.65 9.18
CA GLN A 202 -27.16 -14.88 7.74
C GLN A 202 -25.99 -14.28 6.94
N HIS A 203 -25.57 -13.05 7.27
CA HIS A 203 -24.43 -12.40 6.64
C HIS A 203 -23.11 -13.15 6.90
N GLN A 204 -22.86 -13.60 8.14
CA GLN A 204 -21.69 -14.42 8.48
C GLN A 204 -21.66 -15.73 7.70
N LEU A 205 -22.80 -16.43 7.61
CA LEU A 205 -22.92 -17.69 6.88
C LEU A 205 -22.67 -17.51 5.37
N GLN A 206 -23.22 -16.46 4.76
CA GLN A 206 -22.95 -16.13 3.34
C GLN A 206 -21.47 -15.78 3.11
N TYR A 207 -20.85 -15.02 4.02
CA TYR A 207 -19.42 -14.70 3.95
C TYR A 207 -18.54 -15.95 4.07
N GLU A 208 -18.85 -16.86 5.00
CA GLU A 208 -18.17 -18.14 5.13
C GLU A 208 -18.31 -19.03 3.90
N GLN A 209 -19.51 -19.08 3.29
CA GLN A 209 -19.75 -19.85 2.07
C GLN A 209 -18.86 -19.33 0.93
N ARG A 210 -18.89 -18.03 0.64
CA ARG A 210 -18.02 -17.42 -0.39
C ARG A 210 -16.53 -17.65 -0.10
N ARG A 211 -16.10 -17.48 1.16
CA ARG A 211 -14.71 -17.72 1.57
C ARG A 211 -14.29 -19.18 1.38
N LYS A 212 -15.20 -20.14 1.63
CA LYS A 212 -14.95 -21.58 1.38
C LYS A 212 -14.88 -21.87 -0.12
N GLU A 213 -15.76 -21.28 -0.93
CA GLU A 213 -15.75 -21.39 -2.40
C GLU A 213 -14.44 -20.84 -2.99
N GLU A 214 -14.03 -19.63 -2.61
CA GLU A 214 -12.76 -19.00 -3.01
C GLU A 214 -11.54 -19.83 -2.58
N LEU A 215 -11.56 -20.40 -1.37
CA LEU A 215 -10.49 -21.28 -0.89
C LEU A 215 -10.40 -22.59 -1.70
N MET A 216 -11.53 -23.19 -2.06
CA MET A 216 -11.56 -24.40 -2.89
C MET A 216 -11.13 -24.12 -4.33
N GLU A 217 -11.48 -22.95 -4.90
CA GLU A 217 -11.01 -22.55 -6.22
C GLU A 217 -9.50 -22.29 -6.25
N THR A 218 -8.97 -21.54 -5.26
CA THR A 218 -7.53 -21.26 -5.17
C THR A 218 -6.71 -22.55 -4.99
N GLN A 219 -7.12 -23.46 -4.11
CA GLN A 219 -6.47 -24.78 -3.97
C GLN A 219 -6.52 -25.61 -5.27
N ARG A 220 -7.63 -25.57 -6.01
CA ARG A 220 -7.76 -26.26 -7.30
C ARG A 220 -6.80 -25.68 -8.35
N LEU A 221 -6.64 -24.36 -8.39
CA LEU A 221 -5.72 -23.67 -9.30
C LEU A 221 -4.26 -23.94 -8.93
N GLU A 222 -3.90 -23.86 -7.65
CA GLU A 222 -2.57 -24.18 -7.13
C GLU A 222 -2.18 -25.63 -7.45
N ALA A 223 -3.04 -26.60 -7.14
CA ALA A 223 -2.81 -28.01 -7.47
C ALA A 223 -2.77 -28.30 -8.98
N ALA A 224 -3.28 -27.42 -9.84
CA ALA A 224 -3.13 -27.50 -11.28
C ALA A 224 -1.84 -26.86 -11.77
N GLU A 225 -1.42 -25.74 -11.18
CA GLU A 225 -0.15 -25.05 -11.46
C GLU A 225 1.03 -25.94 -11.06
N GLN A 226 1.02 -26.49 -9.85
CA GLN A 226 2.05 -27.40 -9.34
C GLN A 226 2.24 -28.63 -10.25
N ARG A 227 1.15 -29.26 -10.72
CA ARG A 227 1.23 -30.36 -11.69
C ARG A 227 1.90 -29.97 -13.01
N ARG A 228 1.66 -28.75 -13.50
CA ARG A 228 2.31 -28.22 -14.71
C ARG A 228 3.77 -27.84 -14.46
N TYR A 229 4.08 -27.33 -13.28
CA TYR A 229 5.45 -27.06 -12.83
C TYR A 229 6.28 -28.34 -12.75
N ASP A 230 5.76 -29.38 -12.10
CA ASP A 230 6.41 -30.68 -11.95
C ASP A 230 6.66 -31.36 -13.30
N GLU A 231 5.68 -31.33 -14.23
CA GLU A 231 5.94 -31.84 -15.58
C GLU A 231 7.01 -31.01 -16.30
N LYS A 232 6.95 -29.67 -16.22
CA LYS A 232 7.93 -28.78 -16.86
C LYS A 232 9.35 -29.03 -16.34
N GLU A 233 9.54 -29.16 -15.03
CA GLU A 233 10.84 -29.49 -14.44
C GLU A 233 11.29 -30.92 -14.81
N ARG A 234 10.37 -31.90 -14.92
CA ARG A 234 10.71 -33.23 -15.44
C ARG A 234 11.19 -33.17 -16.89
N ARG A 235 10.50 -32.42 -17.76
CA ARG A 235 10.91 -32.22 -19.17
C ARG A 235 12.26 -31.53 -19.27
N LYS A 236 12.49 -30.48 -18.48
CA LYS A 236 13.77 -29.75 -18.42
C LYS A 236 14.92 -30.65 -17.98
N LYS A 237 14.73 -31.51 -16.98
CA LYS A 237 15.73 -32.51 -16.55
C LYS A 237 16.06 -33.50 -17.67
N GLN A 238 15.04 -34.02 -18.35
CA GLN A 238 15.21 -34.91 -19.51
C GLN A 238 15.98 -34.23 -20.67
N GLU A 239 15.68 -32.96 -20.97
CA GLU A 239 16.33 -32.20 -22.03
C GLU A 239 17.81 -31.93 -21.72
N VAL A 240 18.13 -31.56 -20.47
CA VAL A 240 19.51 -31.38 -20.00
C VAL A 240 20.30 -32.68 -20.08
N GLU A 241 19.69 -33.82 -19.70
CA GLU A 241 20.32 -35.13 -19.81
C GLU A 241 20.55 -35.53 -21.29
N ARG A 242 19.57 -35.29 -22.18
CA ARG A 242 19.73 -35.52 -23.62
C ARG A 242 20.88 -34.70 -24.19
N LEU A 243 20.90 -33.40 -23.91
CA LEU A 243 21.94 -32.48 -24.39
C LEU A 243 23.33 -32.87 -23.86
N ARG A 244 23.42 -33.35 -22.61
CA ARG A 244 24.67 -33.87 -22.05
C ARG A 244 25.15 -35.10 -22.83
N LYS A 245 24.28 -36.10 -23.01
CA LYS A 245 24.61 -37.32 -23.78
C LYS A 245 24.99 -37.00 -25.22
N GLU A 246 24.28 -36.07 -25.85
CA GLU A 246 24.56 -35.58 -27.20
C GLU A 246 25.95 -34.92 -27.32
N LYS A 247 26.34 -34.09 -26.33
CA LYS A 247 27.71 -33.53 -26.27
C LYS A 247 28.76 -34.63 -26.12
N GLU A 248 28.57 -35.54 -25.17
CA GLU A 248 29.49 -36.65 -24.92
C GLU A 248 29.65 -37.57 -26.14
N THR A 249 28.57 -37.87 -26.88
CA THR A 249 28.65 -38.69 -28.11
C THR A 249 29.26 -37.92 -29.27
N ARG A 250 28.96 -36.63 -29.44
CA ARG A 250 29.56 -35.76 -30.45
C ARG A 250 31.07 -35.61 -30.26
N GLU A 251 31.52 -35.45 -29.02
CA GLU A 251 32.95 -35.38 -28.68
C GLU A 251 33.66 -36.71 -28.96
N LYS A 252 33.10 -37.85 -28.51
CA LYS A 252 33.62 -39.18 -28.84
C LYS A 252 33.70 -39.43 -30.35
N LEU A 253 32.68 -39.00 -31.11
CA LEU A 253 32.66 -39.11 -32.57
C LEU A 253 33.72 -38.23 -33.23
N ALA A 254 33.89 -36.99 -32.75
CA ALA A 254 34.92 -36.07 -33.25
C ALA A 254 36.34 -36.60 -32.99
N SER A 255 36.62 -37.06 -31.77
CA SER A 255 37.91 -37.70 -31.42
C SER A 255 38.18 -38.95 -32.27
N ARG A 256 37.16 -39.81 -32.47
CA ARG A 256 37.29 -40.99 -33.33
C ARG A 256 37.56 -40.61 -34.78
N LEU A 257 36.82 -39.64 -35.33
CA LEU A 257 37.01 -39.17 -36.71
C LEU A 257 38.41 -38.59 -36.90
N TYR A 258 38.85 -37.71 -35.99
CA TYR A 258 40.19 -37.14 -35.99
C TYR A 258 41.27 -38.23 -35.93
N ALA A 259 41.16 -39.19 -35.02
CA ALA A 259 42.08 -40.32 -34.94
C ALA A 259 42.13 -41.13 -36.25
N THR A 260 40.98 -41.46 -36.85
CA THR A 260 40.95 -42.20 -38.14
C THR A 260 41.55 -41.41 -39.30
N GLN A 261 41.33 -40.10 -39.37
CA GLN A 261 41.91 -39.24 -40.41
C GLN A 261 43.42 -39.06 -40.23
N PHE A 262 43.87 -38.88 -38.99
CA PHE A 262 45.29 -38.79 -38.65
C PHE A 262 46.02 -40.09 -38.96
N LEU A 263 45.54 -41.22 -38.44
CA LEU A 263 46.17 -42.54 -38.63
C LEU A 263 46.23 -42.95 -40.11
N ARG A 264 45.21 -42.64 -40.92
CA ARG A 264 45.19 -42.93 -42.37
C ARG A 264 46.34 -42.26 -43.12
N ASN A 265 46.79 -41.09 -42.68
CA ASN A 265 47.88 -40.36 -43.32
C ASN A 265 49.22 -40.54 -42.58
N LEU A 266 49.20 -40.99 -41.32
CA LEU A 266 50.38 -41.22 -40.51
C LEU A 266 51.31 -42.26 -41.12
N GLU A 267 50.75 -43.35 -41.67
CA GLU A 267 51.53 -44.40 -42.34
C GLU A 267 52.39 -43.81 -43.46
N ASN A 268 51.77 -43.16 -44.45
CA ASN A 268 52.48 -42.51 -45.56
C ASN A 268 53.46 -41.42 -45.09
N GLN A 269 53.14 -40.66 -44.04
CA GLN A 269 54.02 -39.63 -43.49
C GLN A 269 55.24 -40.20 -42.76
N VAL A 270 55.09 -41.33 -42.06
CA VAL A 270 56.20 -42.00 -41.37
C VAL A 270 57.06 -42.74 -42.38
N PHE A 271 56.47 -43.47 -43.33
CA PHE A 271 57.21 -44.13 -44.40
C PHE A 271 58.00 -43.12 -45.25
N GLY A 272 57.36 -42.03 -45.71
CA GLY A 272 58.04 -40.98 -46.47
C GLY A 272 59.19 -40.32 -45.69
N ARG A 273 59.02 -40.06 -44.38
CA ARG A 273 60.13 -39.55 -43.56
C ARG A 273 61.27 -40.57 -43.37
N LEU A 274 60.96 -41.86 -43.22
CA LEU A 274 61.99 -42.89 -43.09
C LEU A 274 62.75 -43.09 -44.42
N GLU A 275 62.07 -42.88 -45.55
CA GLU A 275 62.64 -42.87 -46.90
C GLU A 275 63.53 -41.63 -47.12
N ASP A 276 63.04 -40.43 -46.77
CA ASP A 276 63.80 -39.17 -46.78
C ASP A 276 65.05 -39.23 -45.87
N GLU A 277 64.96 -39.91 -44.71
CA GLU A 277 66.07 -40.16 -43.79
C GLU A 277 67.01 -41.30 -44.25
N GLY A 278 66.70 -42.00 -45.35
CA GLY A 278 67.56 -43.04 -45.94
C GLY A 278 67.59 -44.38 -45.19
N TRP A 279 66.57 -44.68 -44.36
CA TRP A 279 66.47 -45.97 -43.67
C TRP A 279 66.06 -47.12 -44.60
N PHE A 280 65.28 -46.81 -45.65
CA PHE A 280 64.98 -47.76 -46.72
C PHE A 280 66.09 -47.67 -47.78
N TYR A 281 66.97 -48.68 -47.77
CA TYR A 281 67.99 -48.89 -48.81
C TYR A 281 67.54 -50.03 -49.72
N ASP A 282 67.85 -49.94 -51.01
CA ASP A 282 67.77 -51.12 -51.89
C ASP A 282 68.84 -52.12 -51.44
N GLY A 283 68.40 -53.35 -51.14
CA GLY A 283 69.30 -54.44 -50.77
C GLY A 283 70.32 -54.73 -51.87
N VAL A 284 69.92 -54.61 -53.14
CA VAL A 284 70.80 -54.85 -54.29
C VAL A 284 71.86 -53.76 -54.41
N GLU A 285 71.48 -52.49 -54.25
CA GLU A 285 72.43 -51.37 -54.27
C GLU A 285 73.44 -51.50 -53.13
N ARG A 286 72.97 -51.85 -51.92
CA ARG A 286 73.84 -52.03 -50.75
C ARG A 286 74.75 -53.26 -50.86
N GLU A 287 74.26 -54.39 -51.36
CA GLU A 287 75.10 -55.57 -51.65
C GLU A 287 76.16 -55.24 -52.72
N VAL A 288 75.79 -54.46 -53.74
CA VAL A 288 76.75 -53.97 -54.75
C VAL A 288 77.81 -53.06 -54.12
N GLU A 289 77.42 -52.14 -53.23
CA GLU A 289 78.36 -51.26 -52.54
C GLU A 289 79.28 -52.00 -51.55
N THR A 290 78.74 -52.92 -50.75
CA THR A 290 79.50 -53.55 -49.65
C THR A 290 80.24 -54.82 -50.04
N GLU A 291 79.76 -55.58 -51.03
CA GLU A 291 80.39 -56.84 -51.45
C GLU A 291 80.98 -56.75 -52.86
N PHE A 292 80.21 -56.28 -53.84
CA PHE A 292 80.66 -56.29 -55.24
C PHE A 292 81.75 -55.27 -55.53
N TYR A 293 81.65 -54.02 -55.07
CA TYR A 293 82.70 -53.01 -55.30
C TYR A 293 84.05 -53.40 -54.67
N PRO A 294 84.15 -53.83 -53.39
CA PRO A 294 85.41 -54.31 -52.83
C PRO A 294 85.97 -55.53 -53.57
N TRP A 295 85.11 -56.47 -53.98
CA TRP A 295 85.52 -57.62 -54.78
C TRP A 295 86.06 -57.20 -56.16
N LEU A 296 85.36 -56.30 -56.87
CA LEU A 296 85.74 -55.81 -58.18
C LEU A 296 87.04 -55.02 -58.12
N MET A 297 87.20 -54.12 -57.14
CA MET A 297 88.43 -53.37 -56.92
C MET A 297 89.60 -54.32 -56.60
N SER A 298 89.39 -55.34 -55.76
CA SER A 298 90.40 -56.37 -55.50
C SER A 298 90.81 -57.15 -56.75
N LYS A 299 89.87 -57.45 -57.66
CA LYS A 299 90.16 -58.09 -58.95
C LYS A 299 90.91 -57.15 -59.90
N VAL A 300 90.52 -55.87 -59.97
CA VAL A 300 91.22 -54.86 -60.77
C VAL A 300 92.64 -54.64 -60.27
N ASP A 301 92.85 -54.53 -58.95
CA ASP A 301 94.18 -54.42 -58.34
C ASP A 301 95.04 -55.66 -58.63
N ALA A 302 94.48 -56.86 -58.55
CA ALA A 302 95.20 -58.10 -58.90
C ALA A 302 95.65 -58.12 -60.38
N GLU A 303 94.80 -57.67 -61.32
CA GLU A 303 95.17 -57.52 -62.73
C GLU A 303 96.19 -56.40 -62.98
N LEU A 304 96.05 -55.27 -62.29
CA LEU A 304 97.04 -54.18 -62.34
C LEU A 304 98.40 -54.61 -61.79
N ASP A 305 98.43 -55.39 -60.71
CA ASP A 305 99.67 -55.94 -60.14
C ASP A 305 100.26 -57.04 -61.03
N ASN A 306 99.45 -57.90 -61.64
CA ASN A 306 99.92 -58.84 -62.66
C ASN A 306 100.53 -58.08 -63.85
N ARG A 307 99.89 -56.99 -64.30
CA ARG A 307 100.41 -56.13 -65.37
C ARG A 307 101.67 -55.36 -64.97
N ARG A 308 101.79 -54.93 -63.71
CA ARG A 308 103.03 -54.33 -63.15
C ARG A 308 104.16 -55.35 -63.10
N LYS A 309 103.91 -56.57 -62.59
CA LYS A 309 104.87 -57.69 -62.57
C LYS A 309 105.32 -58.10 -63.98
N ALA A 310 104.39 -58.19 -64.92
CA ALA A 310 104.70 -58.46 -66.32
C ALA A 310 105.59 -57.36 -66.93
N ARG A 311 105.29 -56.08 -66.66
CA ARG A 311 106.15 -54.95 -67.08
C ARG A 311 107.52 -55.00 -66.41
N SER A 312 107.63 -55.26 -65.11
CA SER A 312 108.93 -55.33 -64.43
C SER A 312 109.78 -56.50 -64.93
N LEU A 313 109.17 -57.65 -65.23
CA LEU A 313 109.85 -58.80 -65.85
C LEU A 313 110.32 -58.48 -67.28
N VAL A 314 109.54 -57.74 -68.06
CA VAL A 314 109.95 -57.26 -69.39
C VAL A 314 111.09 -56.25 -69.27
N ASP A 315 111.02 -55.29 -68.35
CA ASP A 315 112.10 -54.32 -68.09
C ASP A 315 113.37 -55.02 -67.59
N GLU A 316 113.25 -56.07 -66.77
CA GLU A 316 114.36 -56.89 -66.30
C GLU A 316 114.97 -57.73 -67.42
N LEU A 317 114.15 -58.34 -68.28
CA LEU A 317 114.61 -59.02 -69.50
C LEU A 317 115.34 -58.05 -70.44
N ILE A 318 114.84 -56.83 -70.62
CA ILE A 318 115.50 -55.77 -71.42
C ILE A 318 116.83 -55.37 -70.76
N ARG A 319 116.89 -55.20 -69.44
CA ARG A 319 118.14 -54.94 -68.70
C ARG A 319 119.14 -56.08 -68.83
N ILE A 320 118.71 -57.34 -68.77
CA ILE A 320 119.56 -58.52 -68.94
C ILE A 320 120.08 -58.57 -70.38
N ALA A 321 119.23 -58.36 -71.38
CA ALA A 321 119.63 -58.31 -72.78
C ALA A 321 120.63 -57.18 -73.06
N ALA A 322 120.37 -55.97 -72.55
CA ALA A 322 121.26 -54.82 -72.66
C ALA A 322 122.61 -55.06 -71.94
N ASN A 323 122.60 -55.67 -70.76
CA ASN A 323 123.82 -56.03 -70.03
C ASN A 323 124.61 -57.16 -70.70
N LYS A 324 123.93 -58.10 -71.39
CA LYS A 324 124.59 -59.12 -72.21
C LYS A 324 125.26 -58.49 -73.42
N ALA A 325 124.57 -57.60 -74.14
CA ALA A 325 125.15 -56.80 -75.23
C ALA A 325 126.28 -55.86 -74.77
N ARG A 326 126.30 -55.44 -73.50
CA ARG A 326 127.41 -54.66 -72.89
C ARG A 326 128.60 -55.51 -72.41
N LYS A 327 128.44 -56.83 -72.31
CA LYS A 327 129.50 -57.77 -71.89
C LYS A 327 130.21 -58.47 -73.04
N GLU A 328 129.80 -58.22 -74.27
CA GLU A 328 130.57 -58.54 -75.48
C GLU A 328 131.40 -57.31 -75.88
N PRO A 329 132.68 -57.20 -75.47
CA PRO A 329 133.62 -56.32 -76.16
C PRO A 329 133.84 -56.85 -77.59
N LYS A 330 134.10 -55.93 -78.52
CA LYS A 330 134.46 -56.27 -79.90
C LYS A 330 135.70 -57.17 -79.94
N ASP A 331 135.59 -58.34 -80.55
CA ASP A 331 136.70 -59.05 -81.21
C ASP A 331 136.14 -59.99 -82.29
N ASN A 332 136.90 -60.18 -83.38
CA ASN A 332 136.55 -60.89 -84.63
C ASN A 332 135.48 -60.14 -85.47
N LEU A 333 135.79 -59.41 -86.55
CA LEU A 333 136.97 -59.36 -87.42
C LEU A 333 137.14 -60.58 -88.34
N HIS A 334 136.23 -60.69 -89.31
CA HIS A 334 136.51 -61.00 -90.73
C HIS A 334 135.54 -60.17 -91.59
#